data_AF-A0A0H2LV16-F1
#
_entry.id   AF-A0A0H2LV16-F1
#
_cell.length_a   1.000
_cell.length_b   1.000
_cell.length_c   1.000
_cell.angle_alpha   90.00
_cell.angle_beta   90.00
_cell.angle_gamma   90.00
#
_symmetry.space_group_name_H-M   'P 1'
#
loop_
_entity.id
_entity.type
_entity.pdbx_description
1 polymer ?
#
loop_
_entity_poly.entity_id
_entity_poly.type
_entity_poly.pdbx_seq_one_letter_code
_entity_poly.pdbx_strand_id
1 'polypeptide(L)' 'MNWRTLLPLALLATGCSVPPNQVVPFREGVLRAPTYTQATDHCSAKGQTPRWLGKAPAESGVLFQCN' A
#
# COMPACT_ATOMS: atom_id res chain seq x y z
N MET A 1 -6.99 49.29 13.87
CA MET A 1 -5.70 48.70 14.26
C MET A 1 -5.83 47.18 14.10
N ASN A 2 -5.66 46.62 12.91
CA ASN A 2 -4.42 46.19 12.21
C ASN A 2 -3.75 44.93 12.79
N TRP A 3 -3.28 44.08 11.86
CA TRP A 3 -2.36 42.94 11.99
C TRP A 3 -3.01 41.58 11.67
N ARG A 4 -3.20 41.18 10.41
CA ARG A 4 -2.15 40.65 9.50
C ARG A 4 -1.19 39.65 10.15
N THR A 5 -1.68 38.47 10.49
CA THR A 5 -0.89 37.22 10.49
C THR A 5 -1.73 36.19 9.74
N LEU A 6 -1.62 36.04 8.41
CA LEU A 6 -0.49 35.44 7.69
C LEU A 6 0.20 34.34 8.50
N LEU A 7 -0.42 33.16 8.50
CA LEU A 7 0.30 31.89 8.56
C LEU A 7 -0.27 31.00 7.44
N PRO A 8 0.31 31.08 6.23
CA PRO A 8 0.17 30.03 5.24
C PRO A 8 0.98 28.81 5.70
N LEU A 9 0.83 27.70 4.99
CA LEU A 9 1.56 26.43 5.19
C LEU A 9 1.03 25.50 6.30
N ALA A 10 -0.23 25.09 6.18
CA ALA A 10 -0.52 23.67 6.40
C ALA A 10 -0.22 22.90 5.11
N LEU A 11 1.05 22.91 4.68
CA LEU A 11 1.60 21.83 3.85
C LEU A 11 1.65 20.61 4.76
N LEU A 12 0.49 19.98 4.95
CA LEU A 12 0.41 18.59 5.34
C LEU A 12 1.02 17.81 4.18
N ALA A 13 2.35 17.75 4.18
CA ALA A 13 3.05 16.61 3.62
C ALA A 13 2.54 15.41 4.42
N THR A 14 1.40 14.86 4.00
CA THR A 14 1.13 13.45 4.16
C THR A 14 2.22 12.78 3.34
N GLY A 15 3.41 12.67 3.93
CA GLY A 15 4.40 11.73 3.47
C GLY A 15 3.64 10.41 3.41
N CYS A 16 3.45 9.90 2.20
CA CYS A 16 2.92 8.57 1.97
C CYS A 16 3.98 7.58 2.47
N SER A 17 4.26 7.58 3.77
CA SER A 17 4.97 6.53 4.46
C SER A 17 3.99 5.38 4.51
N VAL A 18 3.88 4.67 3.38
CA VAL A 18 3.21 3.39 3.35
C VAL A 18 3.99 2.53 4.33
N PRO A 19 3.40 2.12 5.47
CA PRO A 19 4.05 1.25 6.42
C PRO A 19 4.63 0.06 5.66
N PRO A 20 5.85 -0.39 5.98
CA PRO A 20 6.51 -1.49 5.26
C PRO A 20 5.71 -2.79 5.29
N ASN A 21 4.69 -2.88 6.15
CA ASN A 21 3.80 -4.02 6.34
C ASN A 21 2.44 -3.89 5.63
N GLN A 22 2.35 -3.15 4.52
CA GLN A 22 1.10 -2.98 3.78
C GLN A 22 1.12 -3.64 2.40
N VAL A 23 -0.08 -4.07 1.98
CA VAL A 23 -0.36 -4.49 0.61
C VAL A 23 -0.42 -3.26 -0.28
N VAL A 24 0.40 -3.23 -1.32
CA VAL A 24 0.52 -2.09 -2.25
C VAL A 24 0.27 -2.52 -3.68
N PRO A 25 -0.28 -1.65 -4.55
CA PRO A 25 -0.32 -1.92 -5.98
C PRO A 25 1.11 -1.98 -6.54
N PHE A 26 1.39 -2.99 -7.37
CA PHE A 26 2.68 -3.16 -8.05
C PHE A 26 2.59 -2.76 -9.53
N ARG A 27 1.58 -3.30 -10.24
CA ARG A 27 1.18 -2.92 -11.59
C ARG A 27 -0.30 -3.27 -11.76
N GLU A 28 -0.91 -2.90 -12.88
CA GLU A 28 -2.33 -3.13 -13.19
C GLU A 28 -2.86 -4.49 -12.69
N GLY A 29 -3.76 -4.45 -11.72
CA GLY A 29 -4.41 -5.63 -11.12
C GLY A 29 -3.49 -6.54 -10.28
N VAL A 30 -2.19 -6.22 -10.14
CA VAL A 30 -1.22 -6.95 -9.33
C VAL A 30 -0.93 -6.18 -8.05
N LEU A 31 -1.08 -6.88 -6.95
CA LEU A 31 -0.74 -6.41 -5.61
C LEU A 31 0.57 -7.03 -5.17
N ARG A 32 1.31 -6.30 -4.34
CA ARG A 32 2.48 -6.77 -3.60
C ARG A 32 2.13 -6.80 -2.12
N ALA A 33 2.42 -7.91 -1.45
CA ALA A 33 2.40 -8.01 0.01
C ALA A 33 3.79 -8.38 0.54
N PRO A 34 4.18 -7.94 1.75
CA PRO A 34 5.38 -8.40 2.46
C PRO A 34 5.46 -9.92 2.63
N THR A 35 4.32 -10.59 2.89
CA THR A 35 4.26 -12.04 3.14
C THR A 35 3.07 -12.70 2.45
N TYR A 36 3.16 -14.02 2.26
CA TYR A 36 2.05 -14.84 1.75
C TYR A 36 0.81 -14.75 2.66
N THR A 37 0.99 -14.68 3.98
CA THR A 37 -0.11 -14.54 4.94
C THR A 37 -0.87 -13.23 4.71
N GLN A 38 -0.16 -12.10 4.62
CA GLN A 38 -0.82 -10.81 4.38
C GLN A 38 -1.55 -10.75 3.04
N ALA A 39 -0.99 -11.34 1.98
CA ALA A 39 -1.69 -11.46 0.69
C ALA A 39 -2.97 -12.30 0.80
N THR A 40 -2.90 -13.41 1.55
CA THR A 40 -4.05 -14.31 1.78
C THR A 40 -5.14 -13.60 2.58
N ASP A 41 -4.78 -12.93 3.68
CA ASP A 41 -5.71 -12.18 4.51
C ASP A 41 -6.38 -11.05 3.69
N HIS A 42 -5.62 -10.37 2.83
CA HIS A 42 -6.12 -9.30 1.99
C HIS A 42 -7.18 -9.78 0.98
N CYS A 43 -6.96 -10.92 0.33
CA CYS A 43 -7.97 -11.48 -0.58
C CYS A 43 -9.16 -12.08 0.19
N SER A 44 -8.90 -12.74 1.32
CA SER A 44 -9.95 -13.33 2.17
C SER A 44 -10.92 -12.29 2.72
N ALA A 45 -10.43 -11.11 3.11
CA ALA A 45 -11.26 -9.98 3.53
C ALA A 45 -12.23 -9.49 2.43
N LYS A 46 -11.96 -9.83 1.16
CA LYS A 46 -12.81 -9.53 0.00
C LYS A 46 -13.63 -10.73 -0.48
N GLY A 47 -13.57 -11.86 0.24
CA GLY A 47 -14.19 -13.12 -0.17
C GLY A 47 -13.56 -13.73 -1.44
N GLN A 48 -12.31 -13.40 -1.72
CA GLN A 48 -11.57 -13.86 -2.91
C GLN A 48 -10.38 -14.72 -2.51
N THR A 49 -9.84 -15.45 -3.48
CA THR A 49 -8.64 -16.27 -3.29
C THR A 49 -7.41 -15.57 -3.87
N PRO A 50 -6.21 -15.74 -3.26
CA PRO A 50 -4.99 -15.18 -3.83
C PRO A 50 -4.49 -16.06 -4.99
N ARG A 51 -4.33 -15.45 -6.17
CA ARG A 51 -3.56 -16.00 -7.28
C ARG A 51 -2.11 -15.53 -7.18
N TRP A 52 -1.21 -16.46 -6.93
CA TRP A 52 0.22 -16.17 -6.82
C TRP A 52 0.87 -15.89 -8.17
N LEU A 53 1.61 -14.79 -8.26
CA LEU A 53 2.39 -14.41 -9.44
C LEU A 53 3.89 -14.57 -9.25
N GLY A 54 4.36 -14.71 -8.00
CA GLY A 54 5.75 -14.98 -7.66
C GLY A 54 6.29 -14.07 -6.57
N LYS A 55 7.62 -14.01 -6.43
CA LYS A 55 8.29 -13.08 -5.52
C LYS A 55 8.33 -11.67 -6.13
N ALA A 56 8.22 -10.65 -5.27
CA ALA A 56 8.43 -9.26 -5.65
C ALA A 56 9.94 -8.96 -5.83
N PRO A 57 10.30 -8.00 -6.69
CA PRO A 57 11.70 -7.64 -6.93
C PRO A 57 12.40 -7.15 -5.64
N ALA A 58 13.72 -7.30 -5.60
CA ALA A 58 14.57 -6.97 -4.44
C ALA A 58 14.14 -7.66 -3.13
N GLU A 59 13.58 -8.88 -3.23
CA GLU A 59 13.03 -9.65 -2.10
C GLU A 59 12.03 -8.86 -1.25
N SER A 60 11.32 -7.91 -1.87
CA SER A 60 10.44 -6.98 -1.17
C SER A 60 9.06 -7.56 -0.81
N GLY A 61 8.85 -8.86 -1.05
CA GLY A 61 7.64 -9.59 -0.71
C GLY A 61 7.16 -10.55 -1.80
N VAL A 62 5.85 -10.68 -1.94
CA VAL A 62 5.15 -11.57 -2.88
C VAL A 62 4.20 -10.77 -3.76
N LEU A 63 4.12 -11.15 -5.04
CA LEU A 63 3.18 -10.61 -6.01
C LEU A 63 1.97 -11.54 -6.13
N PHE A 64 0.78 -10.97 -6.10
CA PHE A 64 -0.47 -11.70 -6.15
C PHE A 64 -1.58 -10.89 -6.80
N GLN A 65 -2.66 -11.57 -7.16
CA GLN A 65 -3.94 -10.97 -7.52
C GLN A 65 -5.02 -11.60 -6.65
N CYS A 66 -6.12 -10.89 -6.41
CA CYS A 66 -7.30 -11.49 -5.82
C CYS A 66 -8.31 -11.79 -6.94
N ASN A 67 -8.85 -13.00 -6.94
CA ASN A 67 -9.84 -13.47 -7.92
C ASN A 67 -10.88 -14.39 -7.28
#